data_AF-A0A6J6QAT0-F1
#
_entry.id   AF-A0A6J6QAT0-F1
#
_cell.length_a   1.000
_cell.length_b   1.000
_cell.length_c   1.000
_cell.angle_alpha   90.00
_cell.angle_beta   90.00
_cell.angle_gamma   90.00
#
_symmetry.space_group_name_H-M   'P 1'
#
loop_
_entity.id
_entity.type
_entity.pdbx_description
1 polymer ?
#
loop_
_entity_poly.entity_id
_entity_poly.type
_entity_poly.pdbx_seq_one_letter_code
_entity_poly.pdbx_strand_id
1 'polypeptide(L)'
;MEFSNESTLPIAIALTRPDIISMRSPSPVGPQGIELPEGSVVFPVAHGSTLRVALCVNGSQPAINLDRLPNAEQLQRGWLTSVEKAGWSIVPDKSLSPIINRLRSDALVLSAHPVSQWADNIEADDIAFLLTVHELVRMGERVEQHIFAVVQAVENVLKAQRKASSVAWDAERALFAAQCVFNAMGETRAASDVLLSRTRLADVGALPNEAPTDIRVIGWLDEQLVSARRDGTVALLRYGIPRMWLGVNFECHDIVVSHNQAVSYGVRWHAERPALLWEVQGASIALDAGATDPTWSSTATSGETLLAGFLP
;
A
#
# COMPACT_ATOMS: atom_id res chain seq x y z
N MET A 1 -12.60 -16.79 -14.36
CA MET A 1 -11.70 -17.97 -14.21
C MET A 1 -11.03 -18.22 -15.55
N GLU A 2 -9.76 -18.61 -15.51
CA GLU A 2 -8.94 -18.92 -16.69
C GLU A 2 -8.35 -20.33 -16.49
N PHE A 3 -8.49 -21.19 -17.50
CA PHE A 3 -7.94 -22.54 -17.51
C PHE A 3 -7.01 -22.68 -18.71
N SER A 4 -5.73 -22.99 -18.48
CA SER A 4 -4.74 -23.20 -19.54
C SER A 4 -4.32 -24.67 -19.57
N ASN A 5 -4.27 -25.25 -20.77
CA ASN A 5 -3.82 -26.63 -20.95
C ASN A 5 -2.36 -26.68 -21.40
N GLU A 6 -1.46 -26.92 -20.45
CA GLU A 6 -0.04 -27.14 -20.71
C GLU A 6 0.31 -28.62 -21.00
N SER A 7 -0.65 -29.54 -20.87
CA SER A 7 -0.48 -30.96 -21.20
C SER A 7 -0.44 -31.17 -22.70
N THR A 8 0.36 -32.14 -23.17
CA THR A 8 0.43 -32.55 -24.58
C THR A 8 -0.87 -33.18 -25.10
N LEU A 9 -1.82 -33.50 -24.22
CA LEU A 9 -3.13 -34.08 -24.56
C LEU A 9 -4.26 -33.06 -24.34
N PRO A 10 -5.35 -33.12 -25.13
CA PRO A 10 -6.54 -32.33 -24.86
C PRO A 10 -7.16 -32.74 -23.53
N ILE A 11 -7.62 -31.75 -22.77
CA ILE A 11 -8.35 -31.95 -21.52
C ILE A 11 -9.80 -31.49 -21.67
N ALA A 12 -10.68 -31.95 -20.79
CA ALA A 12 -12.04 -31.45 -20.67
C ALA A 12 -12.20 -30.74 -19.32
N ILE A 13 -12.73 -29.52 -19.34
CA ILE A 13 -13.11 -28.78 -18.15
C ILE A 13 -14.62 -28.88 -17.99
N ALA A 14 -15.08 -29.52 -16.91
CA ALA A 14 -16.48 -29.59 -16.55
C ALA A 14 -16.76 -28.61 -15.40
N LEU A 15 -17.79 -27.77 -15.57
CA LEU A 15 -18.24 -26.80 -14.57
C LEU A 15 -19.68 -27.14 -14.18
N THR A 16 -19.95 -27.26 -12.89
CA THR A 16 -21.25 -27.72 -12.35
C THR A 16 -22.34 -26.64 -12.36
N ARG A 17 -22.04 -25.46 -12.93
CA ARG A 17 -22.95 -24.32 -13.03
C ARG A 17 -23.18 -23.97 -14.49
N PRO A 18 -24.44 -23.96 -14.98
CA PRO A 18 -24.74 -23.59 -16.36
C PRO A 18 -24.79 -22.08 -16.58
N ASP A 19 -24.90 -21.28 -15.51
CA ASP A 19 -25.05 -19.82 -15.55
C ASP A 19 -23.70 -19.10 -15.69
N ILE A 20 -22.93 -19.51 -16.70
CA ILE A 20 -21.62 -18.96 -17.01
C ILE A 20 -21.62 -18.24 -18.35
N ILE A 21 -20.79 -17.20 -18.43
CA ILE A 21 -20.38 -16.59 -19.70
C ILE A 21 -19.09 -17.30 -20.11
N SER A 22 -18.98 -17.71 -21.37
CA SER A 22 -17.82 -18.44 -21.87
C SER A 22 -17.39 -17.90 -23.23
N MET A 23 -16.09 -17.97 -23.53
CA MET A 23 -15.54 -17.50 -24.81
C MET A 23 -16.03 -18.30 -26.03
N ARG A 24 -16.44 -19.54 -25.79
CA ARG A 24 -16.89 -20.50 -26.81
C ARG A 24 -18.05 -21.31 -26.26
N SER A 25 -18.91 -21.82 -27.12
CA SER A 25 -20.05 -22.64 -26.68
C SER A 25 -19.58 -23.92 -25.97
N PRO A 26 -20.29 -24.37 -24.92
CA PRO A 26 -20.07 -25.68 -24.32
C PRO A 26 -20.20 -26.80 -25.34
N SER A 27 -19.50 -27.89 -25.13
CA SER A 27 -19.68 -29.11 -25.90
C SER A 27 -21.10 -29.66 -25.70
N PRO A 28 -21.82 -30.00 -26.79
CA PRO A 28 -23.12 -30.65 -26.69
C PRO A 28 -22.99 -32.11 -26.23
N VAL A 29 -21.79 -32.69 -26.34
CA VAL A 29 -21.47 -34.05 -25.93
C VAL A 29 -20.47 -33.95 -24.78
N GLY A 30 -20.89 -34.34 -23.57
CA GLY A 30 -20.01 -34.39 -22.40
C GLY A 30 -18.86 -35.41 -22.55
N PRO A 31 -17.92 -35.47 -21.59
CA PRO A 31 -16.85 -36.46 -21.63
C PRO A 31 -17.45 -37.87 -21.56
N GLN A 32 -16.99 -38.78 -22.41
CA GLN A 32 -17.47 -40.16 -22.38
C GLN A 32 -16.92 -40.90 -21.15
N GLY A 33 -17.77 -41.69 -20.50
CA GLY A 33 -17.38 -42.54 -19.38
C GLY A 33 -17.26 -41.83 -18.03
N ILE A 34 -17.71 -40.57 -17.91
CA ILE A 34 -17.74 -39.82 -16.65
C ILE A 34 -19.17 -39.32 -16.42
N GLU A 35 -19.75 -39.68 -15.27
CA GLU A 35 -21.01 -39.10 -14.82
C GLU A 35 -20.75 -37.72 -14.21
N LEU A 36 -21.48 -36.71 -14.70
CA LEU A 36 -21.41 -35.34 -14.20
C LEU A 36 -22.75 -34.94 -13.57
N PRO A 37 -22.75 -34.06 -12.55
CA PRO A 37 -23.98 -33.52 -11.99
C PRO A 37 -24.87 -32.87 -13.07
N GLU A 38 -26.18 -32.94 -12.90
CA GLU A 38 -27.14 -32.29 -13.78
C GLU A 38 -26.87 -30.77 -13.87
N GLY A 39 -26.98 -30.21 -15.07
CA GLY A 39 -26.67 -28.80 -15.34
C GLY A 39 -25.19 -28.49 -15.53
N SER A 40 -24.31 -29.50 -15.49
CA SER A 40 -22.89 -29.31 -15.81
C SER A 40 -22.68 -28.95 -17.28
N VAL A 41 -21.75 -28.03 -17.53
CA VAL A 41 -21.29 -27.63 -18.87
C VAL A 41 -19.83 -28.02 -19.06
N VAL A 42 -19.51 -28.50 -20.27
CA VAL A 42 -18.20 -29.11 -20.56
C VAL A 42 -17.52 -28.34 -21.69
N PHE A 43 -16.23 -28.09 -21.53
CA PHE A 43 -15.41 -27.44 -22.55
C PHE A 43 -14.18 -28.28 -22.86
N PRO A 44 -13.98 -28.70 -24.13
CA PRO A 44 -12.69 -29.24 -24.55
C PRO A 44 -11.66 -28.11 -24.58
N VAL A 45 -10.44 -28.40 -24.12
CA VAL A 45 -9.29 -27.49 -24.14
C VAL A 45 -8.12 -28.23 -24.78
N ALA A 46 -7.75 -27.85 -26.00
CA ALA A 46 -6.61 -28.43 -26.71
C ALA A 46 -5.26 -28.05 -26.06
N HIS A 47 -4.20 -28.78 -26.37
CA HIS A 47 -2.84 -28.44 -25.94
C HIS A 47 -2.47 -27.01 -26.37
N GLY A 48 -1.93 -26.22 -25.42
CA GLY A 48 -1.54 -24.84 -25.65
C GLY A 48 -2.69 -23.84 -25.74
N SER A 49 -3.94 -24.30 -25.53
CA SER A 49 -5.13 -23.44 -25.57
C SER A 49 -5.60 -23.05 -24.17
N THR A 50 -6.25 -21.88 -24.10
CA THR A 50 -6.86 -21.34 -22.89
C THR A 50 -8.39 -21.31 -23.02
N LEU A 51 -9.08 -21.49 -21.89
CA LEU A 51 -10.52 -21.28 -21.73
C LEU A 51 -10.74 -20.22 -20.66
N ARG A 52 -11.51 -19.18 -20.99
CA ARG A 52 -12.03 -18.25 -19.98
C ARG A 52 -13.53 -18.42 -19.84
N VAL A 53 -13.94 -18.34 -18.57
CA VAL A 53 -15.33 -18.34 -18.16
C VAL A 53 -15.53 -17.33 -17.04
N ALA A 54 -16.71 -16.71 -16.99
CA ALA A 54 -17.13 -15.86 -15.89
C ALA A 54 -18.40 -16.43 -15.25
N LEU A 55 -18.46 -16.38 -13.92
CA LEU A 55 -19.64 -16.78 -13.14
C LEU A 55 -20.58 -15.59 -13.01
N CYS A 56 -21.87 -15.82 -13.23
CA CYS A 56 -22.88 -14.79 -12.98
C CYS A 56 -23.27 -14.81 -11.51
N VAL A 57 -22.98 -13.74 -10.78
CA VAL A 57 -23.22 -13.70 -9.31
C VAL A 57 -24.69 -13.42 -8.98
N ASN A 58 -25.42 -12.70 -9.84
CA ASN A 58 -26.81 -12.27 -9.61
C ASN A 58 -27.78 -12.68 -10.74
N GLY A 59 -27.46 -13.74 -11.50
CA GLY A 59 -28.30 -14.21 -12.63
C GLY A 59 -28.37 -13.27 -13.83
N SER A 60 -27.88 -12.04 -13.72
CA SER A 60 -27.65 -11.15 -14.87
C SER A 60 -26.42 -11.62 -15.63
N GLN A 61 -26.58 -11.85 -16.95
CA GLN A 61 -25.49 -12.06 -17.88
C GLN A 61 -25.17 -10.75 -18.60
N PRO A 62 -24.30 -9.90 -18.04
CA PRO A 62 -23.85 -8.72 -18.76
C PRO A 62 -23.15 -9.14 -20.06
N ALA A 63 -23.27 -8.32 -21.11
CA ALA A 63 -22.54 -8.51 -22.36
C ALA A 63 -21.05 -8.20 -22.16
N ILE A 64 -20.31 -9.15 -21.57
CA ILE A 64 -18.88 -9.04 -21.32
C ILE A 64 -18.12 -9.81 -22.40
N ASN A 65 -17.16 -9.13 -23.05
CA ASN A 65 -16.20 -9.81 -23.90
C ASN A 65 -15.00 -10.28 -23.05
N LEU A 66 -14.93 -11.60 -22.80
CA LEU A 66 -13.89 -12.23 -21.99
C LEU A 66 -12.47 -12.12 -22.60
N ASP A 67 -12.36 -11.92 -23.91
CA ASP A 67 -11.07 -11.72 -24.59
C ASP A 67 -10.45 -10.36 -24.27
N ARG A 68 -11.27 -9.38 -23.88
CA ARG A 68 -10.82 -8.04 -23.49
C ARG A 68 -10.38 -7.94 -22.04
N LEU A 69 -10.65 -8.97 -21.24
CA LEU A 69 -10.20 -9.02 -19.85
C LEU A 69 -8.70 -9.35 -19.78
N PRO A 70 -7.97 -8.79 -18.81
CA PRO A 70 -6.58 -9.15 -18.59
C PRO A 70 -6.44 -10.66 -18.27
N ASN A 71 -5.39 -11.28 -18.81
CA ASN A 71 -5.00 -12.65 -18.43
C ASN A 71 -4.41 -12.68 -17.02
N ALA A 72 -4.14 -13.89 -16.50
CA ALA A 72 -3.60 -14.04 -15.14
C ALA A 72 -2.28 -13.27 -14.91
N GLU A 73 -1.36 -13.31 -15.88
CA GLU A 73 -0.06 -12.60 -15.78
C GLU A 73 -0.20 -11.08 -15.85
N GLN A 74 -1.11 -10.57 -16.68
CA GLN A 74 -1.44 -9.15 -16.78
C GLN A 74 -2.08 -8.66 -15.50
N LEU A 75 -2.99 -9.46 -14.92
CA LEU A 75 -3.59 -9.17 -13.62
C LEU A 75 -2.50 -9.14 -12.55
N GLN A 76 -1.69 -10.18 -12.43
CA GLN A 76 -0.59 -10.24 -11.46
C GLN A 76 0.36 -9.04 -11.58
N ARG A 77 0.79 -8.71 -12.80
CA ARG A 77 1.64 -7.53 -13.04
C ARG A 77 0.95 -6.23 -12.69
N GLY A 78 -0.33 -6.08 -13.01
CA GLY A 78 -1.12 -4.91 -12.65
C GLY A 78 -1.19 -4.72 -11.13
N TRP A 79 -1.49 -5.79 -10.39
CA TRP A 79 -1.53 -5.78 -8.93
C TRP A 79 -0.16 -5.47 -8.31
N LEU A 80 0.91 -6.11 -8.81
CA LEU A 80 2.26 -5.82 -8.36
C LEU A 80 2.64 -4.35 -8.62
N THR A 81 2.30 -3.84 -9.80
CA THR A 81 2.53 -2.43 -10.16
C THR A 81 1.79 -1.49 -9.20
N SER A 82 0.55 -1.80 -8.82
CA SER A 82 -0.19 -0.99 -7.84
C SER A 82 0.48 -1.01 -6.46
N VAL A 83 0.92 -2.16 -5.96
CA VAL A 83 1.59 -2.25 -4.66
C VAL A 83 2.95 -1.57 -4.66
N GLU A 84 3.72 -1.70 -5.75
CA GLU A 84 5.04 -1.05 -5.90
C GLU A 84 4.94 0.47 -6.00
N LYS A 85 3.89 1.01 -6.65
CA LYS A 85 3.62 2.46 -6.67
C LYS A 85 3.48 3.07 -5.28
N ALA A 86 3.06 2.28 -4.29
CA ALA A 86 2.96 2.77 -2.94
C ALA A 86 4.31 2.95 -2.23
N GLY A 87 5.43 2.64 -2.88
CA GLY A 87 6.75 2.62 -2.29
C GLY A 87 6.99 1.36 -1.46
N TRP A 88 8.24 0.96 -1.33
CA TRP A 88 8.61 -0.30 -0.70
C TRP A 88 9.95 -0.18 0.03
N SER A 89 10.24 -1.16 0.88
CA SER A 89 11.48 -1.19 1.64
C SER A 89 11.99 -2.61 1.81
N ILE A 90 13.30 -2.80 1.68
CA ILE A 90 14.00 -4.02 2.07
C ILE A 90 14.76 -3.69 3.34
N VAL A 91 14.23 -4.15 4.47
CA VAL A 91 14.82 -3.96 5.80
C VAL A 91 15.27 -5.30 6.40
N PRO A 92 16.21 -5.30 7.36
CA PRO A 92 16.74 -6.54 7.93
C PRO A 92 15.70 -7.34 8.72
N ASP A 93 14.68 -6.67 9.27
CA ASP A 93 13.53 -7.35 9.87
C ASP A 93 12.61 -7.95 8.79
N LYS A 94 12.74 -9.27 8.61
CA LYS A 94 12.01 -10.02 7.59
C LYS A 94 10.53 -10.22 7.91
N SER A 95 10.07 -9.88 9.12
CA SER A 95 8.67 -10.02 9.50
C SER A 95 7.76 -8.91 8.93
N LEU A 96 8.35 -7.74 8.61
CA LEU A 96 7.60 -6.55 8.18
C LEU A 96 7.07 -6.64 6.75
N SER A 97 7.87 -7.13 5.81
CA SER A 97 7.45 -7.19 4.40
C SER A 97 6.20 -8.07 4.19
N PRO A 98 6.09 -9.28 4.76
CA PRO A 98 4.88 -10.09 4.63
C PRO A 98 3.61 -9.42 5.16
N ILE A 99 3.68 -8.77 6.33
CA ILE A 99 2.50 -8.12 6.94
C ILE A 99 2.07 -6.88 6.15
N ILE A 100 3.03 -6.06 5.69
CA ILE A 100 2.76 -4.88 4.87
C ILE A 100 2.12 -5.27 3.53
N ASN A 101 2.69 -6.27 2.84
CA ASN A 101 2.17 -6.75 1.57
C ASN A 101 0.75 -7.31 1.71
N ARG A 102 0.49 -8.05 2.81
CA ARG A 102 -0.85 -8.53 3.12
C ARG A 102 -1.82 -7.37 3.33
N LEU A 103 -1.49 -6.39 4.19
CA LEU A 103 -2.39 -5.27 4.51
C LEU A 103 -2.73 -4.42 3.27
N ARG A 104 -1.76 -4.19 2.39
CA ARG A 104 -2.00 -3.51 1.10
C ARG A 104 -2.88 -4.32 0.17
N SER A 105 -2.66 -5.63 0.10
CA SER A 105 -3.49 -6.53 -0.70
C SER A 105 -4.93 -6.57 -0.17
N ASP A 106 -5.10 -6.68 1.15
CA ASP A 106 -6.40 -6.64 1.82
C ASP A 106 -7.11 -5.31 1.53
N ALA A 107 -6.41 -4.17 1.65
CA ALA A 107 -6.96 -2.86 1.30
C ALA A 107 -7.44 -2.78 -0.16
N LEU A 108 -6.63 -3.23 -1.13
CA LEU A 108 -7.02 -3.23 -2.55
C LEU A 108 -8.25 -4.10 -2.80
N VAL A 109 -8.29 -5.31 -2.25
CA VAL A 109 -9.45 -6.22 -2.41
C VAL A 109 -10.70 -5.61 -1.78
N LEU A 110 -10.58 -5.06 -0.57
CA LEU A 110 -11.71 -4.57 0.20
C LEU A 110 -12.19 -3.19 -0.25
N SER A 111 -11.39 -2.43 -1.00
CA SER A 111 -11.78 -1.14 -1.58
C SER A 111 -13.04 -1.22 -2.46
N ALA A 112 -13.33 -2.38 -3.04
CA ALA A 112 -14.55 -2.64 -3.82
C ALA A 112 -15.81 -2.86 -2.95
N HIS A 113 -15.64 -2.93 -1.62
CA HIS A 113 -16.69 -3.18 -0.64
C HIS A 113 -16.95 -1.94 0.24
N PRO A 114 -18.12 -1.85 0.89
CA PRO A 114 -18.37 -0.82 1.90
C PRO A 114 -17.30 -0.85 3.01
N VAL A 115 -17.00 0.32 3.59
CA VAL A 115 -15.97 0.48 4.63
C VAL A 115 -16.19 -0.44 5.83
N SER A 116 -17.45 -0.75 6.18
CA SER A 116 -17.82 -1.74 7.21
C SER A 116 -17.22 -3.14 7.03
N GLN A 117 -16.63 -3.43 5.86
CA GLN A 117 -16.02 -4.73 5.54
C GLN A 117 -14.48 -4.66 5.43
N TRP A 118 -13.83 -3.50 5.60
CA TRP A 118 -12.39 -3.35 5.32
C TRP A 118 -11.47 -3.95 6.41
N ALA A 119 -11.92 -3.99 7.65
CA ALA A 119 -11.29 -4.69 8.76
C ALA A 119 -12.25 -4.71 9.95
N ASP A 120 -11.93 -5.49 10.97
CA ASP A 120 -12.70 -5.51 12.21
C ASP A 120 -12.77 -4.10 12.82
N ASN A 121 -14.00 -3.59 12.95
CA ASN A 121 -14.31 -2.33 13.63
C ASN A 121 -13.63 -1.07 13.04
N ILE A 122 -13.23 -1.10 11.76
CA ILE A 122 -12.60 0.05 11.09
C ILE A 122 -13.47 1.31 11.08
N GLU A 123 -14.80 1.16 11.09
CA GLU A 123 -15.74 2.29 11.15
C GLU A 123 -15.68 3.07 12.47
N ALA A 124 -15.13 2.46 13.53
CA ALA A 124 -14.90 3.13 14.81
C ALA A 124 -13.43 3.53 15.02
N ASP A 125 -12.55 3.26 14.05
CA ASP A 125 -11.13 3.58 14.10
C ASP A 125 -10.76 4.57 12.98
N ASP A 126 -10.99 5.85 13.25
CA ASP A 126 -10.69 6.96 12.34
C ASP A 126 -9.22 6.97 11.87
N ILE A 127 -8.29 6.53 12.71
CA ILE A 127 -6.86 6.49 12.38
C ILE A 127 -6.60 5.37 11.37
N ALA A 128 -7.06 4.14 11.65
CA ALA A 128 -6.90 3.02 10.72
C ALA A 128 -7.59 3.29 9.37
N PHE A 129 -8.77 3.92 9.40
CA PHE A 129 -9.48 4.33 8.20
C PHE A 129 -8.65 5.31 7.35
N LEU A 130 -8.15 6.41 7.93
CA LEU A 130 -7.36 7.40 7.21
C LEU A 130 -6.07 6.82 6.63
N LEU A 131 -5.40 5.95 7.37
CA LEU A 131 -4.19 5.27 6.89
C LEU A 131 -4.51 4.31 5.73
N THR A 132 -5.60 3.54 5.83
CA THR A 132 -6.05 2.66 4.74
C THR A 132 -6.36 3.44 3.46
N VAL A 133 -7.11 4.55 3.56
CA VAL A 133 -7.43 5.39 2.40
C VAL A 133 -6.17 5.99 1.78
N HIS A 134 -5.18 6.36 2.59
CA HIS A 134 -3.91 6.86 2.08
C HIS A 134 -3.10 5.78 1.36
N GLU A 135 -3.07 4.54 1.85
CA GLU A 135 -2.43 3.44 1.12
C GLU A 135 -3.14 3.15 -0.20
N LEU A 136 -4.47 3.26 -0.27
CA LEU A 136 -5.21 3.18 -1.54
C LEU A 136 -4.77 4.26 -2.53
N VAL A 137 -4.66 5.51 -2.09
CA VAL A 137 -4.12 6.61 -2.91
C VAL A 137 -2.71 6.31 -3.40
N ARG A 138 -1.83 5.83 -2.51
CA ARG A 138 -0.45 5.46 -2.83
C ARG A 138 -0.38 4.32 -3.87
N MET A 139 -1.34 3.39 -3.84
CA MET A 139 -1.45 2.32 -4.82
C MET A 139 -2.12 2.75 -6.14
N GLY A 140 -2.55 4.01 -6.24
CA GLY A 140 -3.16 4.61 -7.43
C GLY A 140 -4.67 4.44 -7.52
N GLU A 141 -5.34 4.06 -6.43
CA GLU A 141 -6.79 3.94 -6.37
C GLU A 141 -7.48 5.31 -6.26
N ARG A 142 -8.69 5.37 -6.80
CA ARG A 142 -9.58 6.51 -6.69
C ARG A 142 -10.41 6.40 -5.41
N VAL A 143 -10.42 7.48 -4.63
CA VAL A 143 -10.96 7.48 -3.26
C VAL A 143 -12.00 8.58 -3.03
N GLU A 144 -12.38 9.33 -4.07
CA GLU A 144 -13.28 10.49 -3.99
C GLU A 144 -14.62 10.17 -3.31
N GLN A 145 -15.10 8.93 -3.43
CA GLN A 145 -16.29 8.45 -2.74
C GLN A 145 -16.19 8.54 -1.20
N HIS A 146 -14.98 8.60 -0.65
CA HIS A 146 -14.72 8.64 0.80
C HIS A 146 -14.58 10.06 1.36
N ILE A 147 -14.71 11.12 0.55
CA ILE A 147 -14.42 12.50 0.96
C ILE A 147 -15.10 12.90 2.29
N PHE A 148 -16.39 12.62 2.45
CA PHE A 148 -17.13 12.97 3.67
C PHE A 148 -16.65 12.17 4.90
N ALA A 149 -16.33 10.88 4.71
CA ALA A 149 -15.81 10.04 5.77
C ALA A 149 -14.41 10.49 6.20
N VAL A 150 -13.56 10.88 5.25
CA VAL A 150 -12.21 11.43 5.52
C VAL A 150 -12.33 12.73 6.32
N VAL A 151 -13.23 13.65 5.94
CA VAL A 151 -13.47 14.90 6.69
C VAL A 151 -13.91 14.60 8.12
N GLN A 152 -14.86 13.67 8.30
CA GLN A 152 -15.36 13.32 9.64
C GLN A 152 -14.26 12.70 10.51
N ALA A 153 -13.48 11.78 9.95
CA ALA A 153 -12.37 11.12 10.65
C ALA A 153 -11.30 12.13 11.08
N VAL A 154 -10.93 13.07 10.19
CA VAL A 154 -10.01 14.18 10.51
C VAL A 154 -10.54 15.02 11.67
N GLU A 155 -11.82 15.39 11.64
CA GLU A 155 -12.42 16.19 12.71
C GLU A 155 -12.37 15.45 14.06
N ASN A 156 -12.68 14.16 14.06
CA ASN A 156 -12.65 13.32 15.26
C ASN A 156 -11.23 13.21 15.83
N VAL A 157 -10.24 12.91 14.98
CA VAL A 157 -8.82 12.82 15.38
C VAL A 157 -8.35 14.16 15.95
N LEU A 158 -8.62 15.28 15.27
CA LEU A 158 -8.25 16.61 15.77
C LEU A 158 -8.90 16.93 17.12
N LYS A 159 -10.20 16.62 17.29
CA LYS A 159 -10.91 16.82 18.57
C LYS A 159 -10.29 15.99 19.70
N ALA A 160 -9.95 14.73 19.43
CA ALA A 160 -9.34 13.84 20.41
C ALA A 160 -7.96 14.34 20.86
N GLN A 161 -7.15 14.86 19.93
CA GLN A 161 -5.78 15.31 20.22
C GLN A 161 -5.70 16.75 20.75
N ARG A 162 -6.75 17.57 20.61
CA ARG A 162 -6.73 19.01 20.94
C ARG A 162 -6.28 19.36 22.36
N LYS A 163 -6.56 18.49 23.34
CA LYS A 163 -6.21 18.71 24.76
C LYS A 163 -5.10 17.79 25.25
N ALA A 164 -4.53 16.96 24.37
CA ALA A 164 -3.46 16.06 24.74
C ALA A 164 -2.17 16.86 25.00
N SER A 165 -1.41 16.47 26.03
CA SER A 165 -0.09 17.05 26.31
C SER A 165 0.95 16.64 25.27
N SER A 166 0.69 15.55 24.55
CA SER A 166 1.47 15.07 23.41
C SER A 166 0.52 14.39 22.43
N VAL A 167 0.74 14.60 21.13
CA VAL A 167 -0.05 13.97 20.07
C VAL A 167 0.42 12.54 19.88
N ALA A 168 -0.50 11.58 19.81
CA ALA A 168 -0.16 10.20 19.48
C ALA A 168 0.50 10.12 18.09
N TRP A 169 1.55 9.31 17.94
CA TRP A 169 2.33 9.21 16.69
C TRP A 169 1.45 8.79 15.49
N ASP A 170 0.51 7.89 15.71
CA ASP A 170 -0.39 7.37 14.68
C ASP A 170 -1.48 8.38 14.33
N ALA A 171 -1.92 9.19 15.28
CA ALA A 171 -2.79 10.35 15.02
C ALA A 171 -2.07 11.40 14.17
N GLU A 172 -0.80 11.71 14.45
CA GLU A 172 -0.01 12.62 13.59
C GLU A 172 0.14 12.05 12.18
N ARG A 173 0.47 10.76 12.07
CA ARG A 173 0.61 10.06 10.79
C ARG A 173 -0.70 10.02 10.01
N ALA A 174 -1.84 9.80 10.68
CA ALA A 174 -3.16 9.82 10.05
C ALA A 174 -3.56 11.22 9.55
N LEU A 175 -3.20 12.28 10.27
CA LEU A 175 -3.45 13.65 9.80
C LEU A 175 -2.54 14.02 8.62
N PHE A 176 -1.28 13.55 8.60
CA PHE A 176 -0.43 13.64 7.41
C PHE A 176 -1.02 12.88 6.22
N ALA A 177 -1.48 11.65 6.45
CA ALA A 177 -2.14 10.81 5.45
C ALA A 177 -3.37 11.52 4.86
N ALA A 178 -4.23 12.09 5.71
CA ALA A 178 -5.40 12.86 5.29
C ALA A 178 -5.04 14.06 4.41
N GLN A 179 -3.95 14.78 4.72
CA GLN A 179 -3.44 15.86 3.88
C GLN A 179 -3.07 15.35 2.47
N CYS A 180 -2.39 14.21 2.37
CA CYS A 180 -2.03 13.60 1.09
C CYS A 180 -3.28 13.15 0.32
N VAL A 181 -4.24 12.55 1.01
CA VAL A 181 -5.54 12.12 0.45
C VAL A 181 -6.34 13.31 -0.10
N PHE A 182 -6.46 14.41 0.66
CA PHE A 182 -7.17 15.60 0.17
C PHE A 182 -6.51 16.19 -1.07
N ASN A 183 -5.18 16.29 -1.10
CA ASN A 183 -4.49 16.76 -2.29
C ASN A 183 -4.72 15.83 -3.49
N ALA A 184 -4.73 14.51 -3.29
CA ALA A 184 -5.03 13.55 -4.35
C ALA A 184 -6.46 13.67 -4.89
N MET A 185 -7.41 14.09 -4.06
CA MET A 185 -8.78 14.43 -4.47
C MET A 185 -8.90 15.83 -5.13
N GLY A 186 -7.82 16.62 -5.16
CA GLY A 186 -7.84 18.02 -5.60
C GLY A 186 -8.31 19.03 -4.55
N GLU A 187 -8.59 18.59 -3.33
CA GLU A 187 -9.08 19.39 -2.19
C GLU A 187 -7.94 20.12 -1.46
N THR A 188 -7.21 20.95 -2.19
CA THR A 188 -6.01 21.67 -1.70
C THR A 188 -6.28 22.54 -0.48
N ARG A 189 -7.48 23.14 -0.38
CA ARG A 189 -7.88 23.93 0.80
C ARG A 189 -8.04 23.04 2.03
N ALA A 190 -8.72 21.91 1.91
CA ALA A 190 -8.88 20.96 3.02
C ALA A 190 -7.51 20.43 3.48
N ALA A 191 -6.62 20.08 2.54
CA ALA A 191 -5.26 19.68 2.84
C ALA A 191 -4.49 20.77 3.62
N SER A 192 -4.61 22.04 3.22
CA SER A 192 -4.01 23.17 3.94
C SER A 192 -4.60 23.36 5.34
N ASP A 193 -5.91 23.22 5.49
CA ASP A 193 -6.59 23.38 6.79
C ASP A 193 -6.16 22.28 7.77
N VAL A 194 -5.93 21.05 7.29
CA VAL A 194 -5.34 19.96 8.10
C VAL A 194 -3.92 20.30 8.55
N LEU A 195 -3.06 20.76 7.64
CA LEU A 195 -1.69 21.16 7.98
C LEU A 195 -1.67 22.26 9.05
N LEU A 196 -2.46 23.32 8.85
CA LEU A 196 -2.57 24.43 9.80
C LEU A 196 -3.14 23.99 11.15
N SER A 197 -3.99 22.97 11.17
CA SER A 197 -4.51 22.40 12.41
C SER A 197 -3.43 21.59 13.13
N ARG A 198 -2.65 20.79 12.40
CA ARG A 198 -1.52 20.02 12.95
C ARG A 198 -0.47 20.93 13.60
N THR A 199 -0.14 22.06 12.99
CA THR A 199 0.85 23.01 13.56
C THR A 199 0.41 23.62 14.90
N ARG A 200 -0.86 23.52 15.26
CA ARG A 200 -1.41 24.02 16.54
C ARG A 200 -1.49 22.93 17.62
N LEU A 201 -1.27 21.67 17.27
CA LEU A 201 -1.25 20.58 18.22
C LEU A 201 0.08 20.52 18.96
N ALA A 202 0.08 19.85 20.12
CA ALA A 202 1.29 19.56 20.87
C ALA A 202 2.31 18.74 20.05
N ASP A 203 3.51 18.59 20.60
CA ASP A 203 4.55 17.75 20.02
C ASP A 203 4.14 16.29 19.99
N VAL A 204 4.61 15.60 18.95
CA VAL A 204 4.33 14.19 18.70
C VAL A 204 5.07 13.34 19.74
N GLY A 205 4.36 12.36 20.29
CA GLY A 205 4.92 11.40 21.22
C GLY A 205 5.94 10.48 20.57
N ALA A 206 6.59 9.66 21.39
CA ALA A 206 7.56 8.68 20.91
C ALA A 206 6.90 7.66 19.98
N LEU A 207 7.64 7.24 18.96
CA LEU A 207 7.25 6.09 18.15
C LEU A 207 7.39 4.81 19.00
N PRO A 208 6.45 3.86 18.92
CA PRO A 208 6.55 2.61 19.67
C PRO A 208 7.76 1.80 19.23
N ASN A 209 8.39 1.12 20.17
CA ASN A 209 9.52 0.24 19.88
C ASN A 209 9.09 -1.03 19.12
N GLU A 210 7.88 -1.51 19.40
CA GLU A 210 7.30 -2.68 18.75
C GLU A 210 6.46 -2.23 17.55
N ALA A 211 6.63 -2.93 16.44
CA ALA A 211 5.85 -2.69 15.23
C ALA A 211 4.37 -3.02 15.48
N PRO A 212 3.44 -2.14 15.10
CA PRO A 212 2.01 -2.47 15.09
C PRO A 212 1.70 -3.69 14.23
N THR A 213 0.56 -4.33 14.47
CA THR A 213 0.13 -5.53 13.73
C THR A 213 -1.00 -5.26 12.73
N ASP A 214 -1.43 -4.01 12.59
CA ASP A 214 -2.48 -3.56 11.68
C ASP A 214 -1.92 -2.58 10.65
N ILE A 215 -2.79 -1.86 9.93
CA ILE A 215 -2.40 -0.88 8.90
C ILE A 215 -1.39 0.17 9.38
N ARG A 216 -1.34 0.45 10.69
CA ARG A 216 -0.39 1.40 11.29
C ARG A 216 1.07 0.97 11.12
N VAL A 217 1.34 -0.33 10.89
CA VAL A 217 2.70 -0.84 10.68
C VAL A 217 3.40 -0.17 9.49
N ILE A 218 2.64 0.20 8.45
CA ILE A 218 3.17 0.87 7.27
C ILE A 218 3.63 2.29 7.63
N GLY A 219 2.76 3.04 8.31
CA GLY A 219 3.09 4.37 8.81
C GLY A 219 4.21 4.36 9.85
N TRP A 220 4.27 3.33 10.70
CA TRP A 220 5.36 3.13 11.66
C TRP A 220 6.70 2.93 10.96
N LEU A 221 6.75 2.07 9.93
CA LEU A 221 7.97 1.83 9.17
C LEU A 221 8.38 3.07 8.36
N ASP A 222 7.42 3.76 7.76
CA ASP A 222 7.68 5.04 7.09
C ASP A 222 8.32 6.04 8.08
N GLU A 223 7.77 6.24 9.28
CA GLU A 223 8.35 7.17 10.27
C GLU A 223 9.74 6.75 10.77
N GLN A 224 10.04 5.43 10.82
CA GLN A 224 11.38 4.92 11.14
C GLN A 224 12.39 5.26 10.03
N LEU A 225 11.97 5.17 8.77
CA LEU A 225 12.85 5.33 7.61
C LEU A 225 12.95 6.80 7.17
N VAL A 226 11.82 7.48 7.01
CA VAL A 226 11.62 8.82 6.47
C VAL A 226 10.47 9.53 7.20
N SER A 227 10.80 10.43 8.13
CA SER A 227 9.82 11.18 8.92
C SER A 227 9.59 12.58 8.32
N ALA A 228 8.39 12.80 7.77
CA ALA A 228 7.98 14.11 7.24
C ALA A 228 7.47 15.01 8.38
N ARG A 229 8.09 16.18 8.55
CA ARG A 229 7.77 17.10 9.65
C ARG A 229 6.80 18.20 9.24
N ARG A 230 6.12 18.78 10.23
CA ARG A 230 5.12 19.85 10.04
C ARG A 230 5.71 21.12 9.42
N ASP A 231 7.01 21.35 9.57
CA ASP A 231 7.74 22.50 9.02
C ASP A 231 8.20 22.30 7.56
N GLY A 232 7.89 21.14 6.96
CA GLY A 232 8.28 20.79 5.60
C GLY A 232 9.69 20.19 5.48
N THR A 233 10.41 20.00 6.60
CA THR A 233 11.66 19.24 6.62
C THR A 233 11.39 17.74 6.64
N VAL A 234 12.36 16.95 6.18
CA VAL A 234 12.30 15.49 6.20
C VAL A 234 13.52 14.93 6.93
N ALA A 235 13.27 14.03 7.86
CA ALA A 235 14.30 13.37 8.64
C ALA A 235 14.47 11.93 8.16
N LEU A 236 15.65 11.58 7.69
CA LEU A 236 16.01 10.20 7.37
C LEU A 236 16.52 9.54 8.64
N LEU A 237 15.97 8.37 8.99
CA LEU A 237 16.38 7.62 10.17
C LEU A 237 16.34 8.48 11.44
N ARG A 238 15.25 9.23 11.62
CA ARG A 238 15.09 10.24 12.68
C ARG A 238 15.42 9.71 14.07
N TYR A 239 15.02 8.48 14.33
CA TYR A 239 15.14 7.81 15.63
C TYR A 239 16.43 6.99 15.78
N GLY A 240 17.35 7.08 14.80
CA GLY A 240 18.51 6.20 14.72
C GLY A 240 18.23 4.94 13.92
N ILE A 241 19.29 4.24 13.51
CA ILE A 241 19.15 2.91 12.90
C ILE A 241 18.92 1.89 14.02
N PRO A 242 17.86 1.04 13.92
CA PRO A 242 17.61 -0.01 14.89
C PRO A 242 18.83 -0.91 15.10
N ARG A 243 19.09 -1.30 16.37
CA ARG A 243 20.28 -2.11 16.72
C ARG A 243 20.39 -3.43 15.94
N MET A 244 19.27 -4.04 15.59
CA MET A 244 19.22 -5.27 14.80
C MET A 244 19.50 -5.06 13.31
N TRP A 245 19.53 -3.82 12.82
CA TRP A 245 19.81 -3.47 11.42
C TRP A 245 21.27 -3.07 11.20
N LEU A 246 22.06 -2.93 12.27
CA LEU A 246 23.47 -2.52 12.20
C LEU A 246 24.30 -3.51 11.39
N GLY A 247 25.13 -2.98 10.48
CA GLY A 247 25.97 -3.77 9.59
C GLY A 247 25.24 -4.46 8.44
N VAL A 248 23.90 -4.36 8.35
CA VAL A 248 23.11 -4.97 7.28
C VAL A 248 22.64 -3.89 6.30
N ASN A 249 22.89 -4.07 5.00
CA ASN A 249 22.39 -3.15 3.99
C ASN A 249 20.86 -3.16 3.96
N PHE A 250 20.26 -1.99 3.79
CA PHE A 250 18.82 -1.85 3.61
C PHE A 250 18.51 -0.69 2.66
N GLU A 251 17.30 -0.66 2.14
CA GLU A 251 16.86 0.39 1.22
C GLU A 251 15.35 0.61 1.30
N CYS A 252 14.94 1.82 0.95
CA CYS A 252 13.55 2.19 0.78
C CYS A 252 13.37 3.03 -0.48
N HIS A 253 12.22 2.88 -1.11
CA HIS A 253 11.88 3.47 -2.38
C HIS A 253 10.52 4.13 -2.30
N ASP A 254 10.43 5.35 -2.81
CA ASP A 254 9.21 6.13 -2.98
C ASP A 254 8.41 6.31 -1.68
N ILE A 255 9.11 6.58 -0.56
CA ILE A 255 8.46 6.88 0.71
C ILE A 255 7.88 8.30 0.66
N VAL A 256 6.56 8.39 0.76
CA VAL A 256 5.80 9.63 0.58
C VAL A 256 6.07 10.61 1.73
N VAL A 257 6.54 11.81 1.37
CA VAL A 257 6.80 12.93 2.29
C VAL A 257 5.92 14.14 2.04
N SER A 258 5.27 14.20 0.88
CA SER A 258 4.15 15.10 0.57
C SER A 258 3.37 14.53 -0.61
N HIS A 259 2.26 15.17 -1.01
CA HIS A 259 1.42 14.69 -2.13
C HIS A 259 2.18 14.46 -3.44
N ASN A 260 3.24 15.23 -3.72
CA ASN A 260 4.01 15.15 -4.97
C ASN A 260 5.52 14.95 -4.74
N GLN A 261 5.90 14.51 -3.53
CA GLN A 261 7.30 14.29 -3.19
C GLN A 261 7.46 12.98 -2.45
N ALA A 262 8.50 12.27 -2.82
CA ALA A 262 8.89 11.01 -2.21
C ALA A 262 10.41 10.97 -2.04
N VAL A 263 10.86 10.19 -1.07
CA VAL A 263 12.29 9.97 -0.82
C VAL A 263 12.60 8.48 -0.95
N SER A 264 13.67 8.21 -1.67
CA SER A 264 14.28 6.89 -1.79
C SER A 264 15.70 6.96 -1.25
N TYR A 265 16.14 5.94 -0.52
CA TYR A 265 17.55 5.85 -0.15
C TYR A 265 17.99 4.41 0.10
N GLY A 266 19.29 4.17 -0.04
CA GLY A 266 19.97 2.96 0.38
C GLY A 266 21.00 3.26 1.45
N VAL A 267 21.11 2.38 2.43
CA VAL A 267 22.21 2.36 3.39
C VAL A 267 23.17 1.22 3.06
N ARG A 268 24.45 1.56 2.97
CA ARG A 268 25.58 0.64 2.79
C ARG A 268 26.58 0.84 3.91
N TRP A 269 27.44 -0.13 4.19
CA TRP A 269 28.34 -0.08 5.35
C TRP A 269 29.81 0.03 4.97
N HIS A 270 30.49 1.01 5.56
CA HIS A 270 31.95 1.16 5.53
C HIS A 270 32.48 1.06 6.95
N ALA A 271 32.88 -0.16 7.35
CA ALA A 271 33.09 -0.52 8.75
C ALA A 271 31.84 -0.19 9.59
N GLU A 272 31.97 0.59 10.67
CA GLU A 272 30.87 0.95 11.56
C GLU A 272 30.04 2.15 11.07
N ARG A 273 30.45 2.78 9.95
CA ARG A 273 29.81 3.98 9.42
C ARG A 273 28.84 3.66 8.27
N PRO A 274 27.58 4.09 8.34
CA PRO A 274 26.64 3.91 7.25
C PRO A 274 26.85 4.98 6.18
N ALA A 275 27.06 4.54 4.94
CA ALA A 275 26.95 5.36 3.75
C ALA A 275 25.49 5.42 3.32
N LEU A 276 24.96 6.64 3.23
CA LEU A 276 23.60 6.95 2.81
C LEU A 276 23.64 7.46 1.37
N LEU A 277 22.90 6.81 0.48
CA LEU A 277 22.69 7.25 -0.89
C LEU A 277 21.21 7.57 -1.05
N TRP A 278 20.86 8.79 -1.41
CA TRP A 278 19.47 9.23 -1.47
C TRP A 278 19.08 9.85 -2.81
N GLU A 279 17.78 9.84 -3.06
CA GLU A 279 17.11 10.52 -4.16
C GLU A 279 15.78 11.09 -3.66
N VAL A 280 15.44 12.30 -4.09
CA VAL A 280 14.19 13.00 -3.80
C VAL A 280 13.47 13.19 -5.13
N GLN A 281 12.26 12.66 -5.21
CA GLN A 281 11.35 12.92 -6.30
C GLN A 281 10.53 14.19 -6.03
N GLY A 282 10.31 14.98 -7.08
CA GLY A 282 9.59 16.25 -7.00
C GLY A 282 10.52 17.43 -6.67
N ALA A 283 10.01 18.42 -5.94
CA ALA A 283 10.80 19.59 -5.57
C ALA A 283 11.83 19.26 -4.49
N SER A 284 12.92 20.03 -4.45
CA SER A 284 13.94 19.97 -3.39
C SER A 284 13.32 20.11 -1.99
N ILE A 285 13.78 19.29 -1.03
CA ILE A 285 13.37 19.32 0.39
C ILE A 285 14.63 19.39 1.26
N ALA A 286 14.54 20.06 2.40
CA ALA A 286 15.58 20.01 3.42
C ALA A 286 15.55 18.66 4.14
N LEU A 287 16.64 17.90 3.98
CA LEU A 287 16.90 16.61 4.60
C LEU A 287 17.84 16.76 5.79
N ASP A 288 17.61 16.00 6.85
CA ASP A 288 18.57 15.73 7.93
C ASP A 288 18.53 14.25 8.34
N ALA A 289 19.49 13.82 9.17
CA ALA A 289 19.59 12.43 9.63
C ALA A 289 19.15 12.23 11.10
N GLY A 290 18.49 13.22 11.70
CA GLY A 290 18.02 13.18 13.09
C GLY A 290 19.06 12.64 14.09
N ALA A 291 18.66 11.64 14.88
CA ALA A 291 19.54 11.00 15.86
C ALA A 291 20.64 10.13 15.24
N THR A 292 20.56 9.78 13.95
CA THR A 292 21.60 9.00 13.26
C THR A 292 22.85 9.84 13.01
N ASP A 293 22.67 11.11 12.61
CA ASP A 293 23.75 12.10 12.48
C ASP A 293 23.17 13.52 12.59
N PRO A 294 23.22 14.15 13.78
CA PRO A 294 22.69 15.49 13.98
C PRO A 294 23.43 16.59 13.21
N THR A 295 24.61 16.29 12.65
CA THR A 295 25.45 17.25 11.93
C THR A 295 25.21 17.25 10.43
N TRP A 296 24.59 16.20 9.90
CA TRP A 296 24.32 16.08 8.48
C TRP A 296 22.98 16.72 8.10
N SER A 297 23.01 17.52 7.04
CA SER A 297 21.82 18.01 6.34
C SER A 297 22.12 18.20 4.86
N SER A 298 21.08 18.20 4.03
CA SER A 298 21.19 18.40 2.58
C SER A 298 19.92 19.01 2.00
N THR A 299 20.06 19.74 0.90
CA THR A 299 18.93 20.14 0.03
C THR A 299 19.09 19.57 -1.39
N ALA A 300 20.13 18.77 -1.63
CA ALA A 300 20.31 18.15 -2.94
C ALA A 300 19.25 17.07 -3.17
N THR A 301 18.67 17.06 -4.37
CA THR A 301 17.67 16.06 -4.79
C THR A 301 18.27 14.66 -4.95
N SER A 302 19.59 14.52 -4.96
CA SER A 302 20.28 13.24 -4.89
C SER A 302 21.67 13.42 -4.31
N GLY A 303 22.24 12.37 -3.75
CA GLY A 303 23.63 12.38 -3.34
C GLY A 303 24.05 11.15 -2.55
N GLU A 304 25.30 11.18 -2.11
CA GLU A 304 25.87 10.20 -1.21
C GLU A 304 26.63 10.88 -0.08
N THR A 305 26.60 10.29 1.11
CA THR A 305 27.32 10.79 2.29
C THR A 305 27.68 9.62 3.21
N LEU A 306 28.72 9.81 4.01
CA LEU A 306 29.07 8.88 5.08
C LEU A 306 28.67 9.50 6.42
N LEU A 307 27.65 8.95 7.06
CA LEU A 307 27.14 9.46 8.35
C LEU A 307 28.14 9.19 9.48
N ALA A 308 27.98 9.88 10.60
CA ALA A 308 28.83 9.75 11.79
C ALA A 308 28.92 8.31 12.33
N GLY A 309 27.92 7.46 12.07
CA GLY A 309 27.84 6.09 12.57
C GLY A 309 27.36 6.03 14.01
N PHE A 310 27.49 4.86 14.63
CA PHE A 310 27.06 4.65 16.02
C PHE A 310 28.16 5.14 16.94
N LEU A 311 27.85 6.12 17.79
CA LEU A 311 28.65 6.33 18.99
C LEU A 311 28.41 5.10 19.89
N PRO A 312 29.46 4.40 20.36
CA PRO A 312 29.32 3.26 21.26
C PRO A 312 28.62 3.63 22.57
#